data_AF-M1CIC0-F1
#
_entry.id   AF-M1CIC0-F1
#
_cell.length_a   1.000
_cell.length_b   1.000
_cell.length_c   1.000
_cell.angle_alpha   90.00
_cell.angle_beta   90.00
_cell.angle_gamma   90.00
#
_symmetry.space_group_name_H-M   'P 1'
#
loop_
_entity.id
_entity.type
_entity.pdbx_description
1 polymer ?
#
loop_
_entity_poly.entity_id
_entity_poly.type
_entity_poly.pdbx_seq_one_letter_code
_entity_poly.pdbx_strand_id
1 'polypeptide(L)' 'MGEAVEAGDAAGAYRVILTHFSQRYPKIPVFDETYMHKACIAFDLMSVNLADLPMLPSVVPYLKLLFPDEMSINEAD' A
#
# COMPACT_ATOMS: atom_id res chain seq x y z
N MET A 1 -10.19 -3.10 0.36
CA MET A 1 -9.27 -1.98 0.08
C MET A 1 -10.04 -0.79 -0.45
N GLY A 2 -10.81 -0.95 -1.54
CA GLY A 2 -11.67 0.11 -2.11
C GLY A 2 -12.55 0.82 -1.07
N GLU A 3 -13.36 0.09 -0.30
CA GLU A 3 -14.23 0.68 0.73
C GLU A 3 -13.48 1.55 1.75
N ALA A 4 -12.27 1.16 2.16
CA ALA A 4 -11.47 1.93 3.12
C ALA A 4 -10.91 3.23 2.48
N VAL A 5 -10.56 3.18 1.19
CA VAL A 5 -10.12 4.37 0.44
C VAL A 5 -11.30 5.31 0.20
N GLU A 6 -12.46 4.77 -0.20
CA GLU A 6 -13.69 5.53 -0.39
C GLU A 6 -14.16 6.21 0.89
N ALA A 7 -14.09 5.52 2.03
CA ALA A 7 -14.38 6.12 3.34
C ALA A 7 -13.44 7.28 3.67
N GLY A 8 -12.14 7.15 3.36
CA GLY A 8 -11.17 8.22 3.51
C GLY A 8 -11.44 9.42 2.61
N ASP A 9 -11.86 9.17 1.36
CA ASP A 9 -12.20 10.24 0.42
C ASP A 9 -13.47 10.98 0.82
N ALA A 10 -14.52 10.26 1.23
CA ALA A 10 -15.76 10.82 1.76
C ALA A 10 -15.53 11.66 3.03
N ALA A 11 -14.54 11.29 3.85
CA ALA A 11 -14.12 12.07 5.02
C ALA A 11 -13.27 13.31 4.67
N GLY A 12 -12.92 13.53 3.41
CA GLY A 12 -12.04 14.62 2.99
C GLY A 12 -10.60 14.45 3.47
N ALA A 13 -10.16 13.21 3.73
CA ALA A 13 -8.82 12.95 4.23
C ALA A 13 -7.74 13.38 3.23
N TYR A 14 -6.71 14.07 3.73
CA TYR A 14 -5.58 14.50 2.91
C TYR A 14 -4.80 13.30 2.32
N ARG A 15 -4.58 12.26 3.14
CA ARG A 15 -3.96 10.98 2.76
C ARG A 15 -4.63 9.84 3.51
N VAL A 16 -4.60 8.66 2.92
CA VAL A 16 -5.09 7.41 3.54
C VAL A 16 -3.92 6.44 3.68
N ILE A 17 -3.63 6.01 4.91
CA ILE A 17 -2.65 4.93 5.16
C ILE A 17 -3.45 3.70 5.56
N LEU A 18 -3.42 2.68 4.72
CA LEU A 18 -4.13 1.43 4.91
C LEU A 18 -3.27 0.49 5.75
N THR A 19 -3.87 -0.12 6.77
CA THR A 19 -3.19 -1.02 7.70
C THR A 19 -4.10 -2.20 8.07
N HIS A 20 -3.64 -3.08 8.96
CA HIS A 20 -4.39 -4.22 9.48
C HIS A 20 -4.89 -5.15 8.34
N PHE A 21 -3.97 -5.58 7.48
CA PHE A 21 -4.28 -6.54 6.41
C PHE A 21 -4.33 -7.95 6.98
N SER A 22 -5.48 -8.61 6.86
CA SER A 22 -5.64 -10.02 7.23
C SER A 22 -5.12 -10.92 6.12
N GLN A 23 -3.80 -11.01 5.95
CA GLN A 23 -3.16 -12.00 5.09
C GLN A 23 -2.16 -12.83 5.91
N ARG A 24 -2.16 -14.14 5.69
CA ARG A 24 -1.31 -15.09 6.45
C ARG A 24 0.13 -15.21 5.94
N TYR A 25 0.50 -14.44 4.91
CA TYR A 25 1.84 -14.36 4.33
C TYR A 25 2.10 -12.91 3.89
N PRO A 26 3.37 -12.44 3.86
CA PRO A 26 3.73 -11.08 3.43
C PRO A 26 3.56 -10.94 1.91
N LYS A 27 2.32 -11.04 1.43
CA LYS A 27 1.96 -10.64 0.08
C LYS A 27 1.59 -9.17 0.15
N ILE A 28 2.17 -8.34 -0.72
CA ILE A 28 1.64 -7.01 -0.87
C ILE A 28 0.20 -7.14 -1.39
N PRO A 29 -0.78 -6.43 -0.79
CA PRO A 29 -2.10 -6.31 -1.38
C PRO A 29 -2.01 -5.87 -2.84
N VAL A 30 -2.78 -6.51 -3.73
CA VAL A 30 -2.85 -6.13 -5.13
C VAL A 30 -3.22 -4.65 -5.21
N PHE A 31 -2.30 -3.88 -5.77
CA PHE A 31 -2.40 -2.45 -5.88
C PHE A 31 -3.27 -2.07 -7.08
N ASP A 32 -4.45 -1.54 -6.82
CA ASP A 32 -5.22 -0.85 -7.85
C ASP A 32 -4.74 0.61 -7.95
N GLU A 33 -4.06 0.92 -9.06
CA GLU A 33 -3.45 2.21 -9.37
C GLU A 33 -4.43 3.38 -9.28
N THR A 34 -5.73 3.10 -9.47
CA THR A 34 -6.82 4.07 -9.37
C THR A 34 -6.86 4.77 -8.01
N TYR A 35 -6.50 4.06 -6.94
CA TYR A 35 -6.57 4.56 -5.56
C TYR A 35 -5.25 5.09 -5.01
N MET A 36 -4.15 4.93 -5.75
CA MET A 36 -2.80 5.11 -5.23
C MET A 36 -2.31 6.56 -5.24
N HIS A 37 -3.06 7.46 -5.88
CA HIS A 37 -2.79 8.89 -5.87
C HIS A 37 -2.98 9.54 -4.47
N LYS A 38 -3.74 8.89 -3.58
CA LYS A 38 -4.06 9.38 -2.23
C LYS A 38 -3.81 8.36 -1.12
N ALA A 39 -3.70 7.08 -1.46
CA ALA A 39 -3.57 5.99 -0.51
C ALA A 39 -2.16 5.34 -0.54
N CYS A 40 -1.72 4.88 0.63
CA CYS A 40 -0.51 4.08 0.83
C CYS A 40 -0.81 2.86 1.71
N ILE A 41 0.10 1.90 1.73
CA ILE A 41 0.04 0.68 2.56
C ILE A 41 1.07 0.79 3.67
N ALA A 42 0.65 0.54 4.91
CA ALA A 42 1.53 0.43 6.05
C ALA A 42 2.20 -0.94 6.12
N PHE A 43 3.45 -0.95 6.57
CA PHE A 43 4.19 -2.15 6.95
C PHE A 43 4.50 -2.11 8.45
N ASP A 44 4.76 -3.29 9.02
CA ASP A 44 5.20 -3.38 10.41
C ASP A 44 6.47 -2.54 10.62
N LEU A 45 6.49 -1.79 11.73
CA LEU A 45 7.55 -0.85 12.09
C LEU A 45 7.73 0.36 11.14
N MET A 46 6.81 0.59 10.20
CA MET A 46 6.81 1.79 9.36
C MET A 46 6.61 3.05 10.22
N SER A 47 7.51 4.01 10.06
CA SER A 47 7.39 5.35 10.65
C SER A 47 7.36 6.38 9.53
N VAL A 48 6.43 7.32 9.62
CA VAL A 48 6.24 8.38 8.61
C VAL A 48 6.19 9.73 9.32
N ASN A 49 6.98 10.68 8.84
CA ASN A 49 6.83 12.07 9.24
C ASN A 49 5.62 12.67 8.51
N LEU A 50 4.77 13.41 9.22
CA LEU A 50 3.61 14.08 8.62
C LEU A 50 4.01 15.06 7.49
N ALA A 51 5.20 15.65 7.56
CA ALA A 51 5.74 16.52 6.50
C ALA A 51 5.97 15.77 5.17
N ASP A 52 6.18 14.45 5.21
CA ASP A 52 6.51 13.62 4.06
C ASP A 52 5.28 12.94 3.43
N LEU A 53 4.09 13.15 4.00
CA LEU A 53 2.82 12.66 3.44
C LEU A 53 2.58 13.00 1.96
N PRO A 54 3.02 14.16 1.41
CA PRO A 54 2.91 14.44 -0.02
C PRO A 54 3.60 13.38 -0.90
N MET A 55 4.70 12.80 -0.41
CA MET A 55 5.56 11.87 -1.15
C MET A 55 5.08 10.42 -1.09
N LEU A 56 4.25 10.03 -0.11
CA LEU A 56 3.81 8.64 0.08
C LEU A 56 3.29 7.94 -1.19
N PRO A 57 2.44 8.56 -2.05
CA PRO A 57 2.01 7.95 -3.31
C PRO A 57 3.16 7.52 -4.23
N SER A 58 4.27 8.27 -4.23
CA SER A 58 5.43 7.97 -5.08
C SER A 58 6.26 6.80 -4.58
N VAL A 59 6.14 6.41 -3.31
CA VAL A 59 6.90 5.30 -2.71
C VAL A 59 6.32 3.93 -3.11
N VAL A 60 5.02 3.89 -3.34
CA VAL A 60 4.25 2.68 -3.61
C VAL A 60 4.78 1.84 -4.79
N PRO A 61 5.12 2.40 -5.97
CA PRO A 61 5.68 1.61 -7.06
C PRO A 61 6.99 0.91 -6.69
N TYR A 62 7.80 1.52 -5.82
CA TYR A 62 9.05 0.91 -5.36
C TYR A 62 8.82 -0.23 -4.37
N LEU A 63 7.73 -0.17 -3.59
CA LEU A 63 7.35 -1.28 -2.72
C LEU A 63 7.00 -2.54 -3.54
N LYS A 64 6.37 -2.41 -4.71
CA LYS A 64 6.13 -3.54 -5.63
C LYS A 64 7.43 -4.27 -6.02
N LEU A 65 8.54 -3.55 -6.15
CA LEU A 65 9.85 -4.15 -6.49
C LEU A 65 10.47 -4.92 -5.33
N LEU A 66 10.21 -4.49 -4.08
CA LEU A 66 10.79 -5.10 -2.88
C LEU A 66 10.10 -6.41 -2.50
N PHE A 67 8.85 -6.60 -2.90
CA PHE A 67 8.10 -7.82 -2.65
C PHE A 67 7.47 -8.32 -3.97
N PRO A 68 8.29 -8.87 -4.88
CA PRO A 68 7.78 -9.47 -6.10
C PRO A 68 6.83 -10.62 -5.76
N ASP A 69 5.82 -10.83 -6.61
CA ASP A 69 4.90 -11.95 -6.45
C ASP A 69 5.70 -13.26 -6.36
N GLU A 70 5.57 -13.99 -5.24
CA GLU A 70 6.21 -15.29 -5.02
C GLU A 70 5.88 -16.33 -6.11
N MET A 71 4.91 -16.05 -7.00
CA MET A 71 4.62 -16.90 -8.17
C MET A 71 5.80 -17.04 -9.15
N SER A 72 6.78 -16.13 -9.13
CA SER A 72 7.95 -16.21 -10.01
C SER A 72 9.12 -17.04 -9.45
N ILE A 73 9.08 -17.42 -8.17
CA ILE A 73 10.18 -18.16 -7.51
C ILE A 73 9.95 -19.69 -7.60
N ASN A 74 8.71 -20.12 -7.87
CA ASN A 74 8.32 -21.54 -7.94
C ASN A 74 8.30 -22.14 -9.36
N GLU A 75 8.71 -21.40 -10.40
CA GLU A 75 8.86 -21.95 -11.77
C GLU A 75 10.32 -22.29 -12.13
N ALA A 76 11.23 -22.30 -11.15
CA ALA A 76 12.65 -22.59 -11.35
C ALA A 76 13.15 -23.89 -10.66
N ASP A 77 12.25 -24.78 -10.26
CA ASP A 77 12.55 -26.16 -9.82
C ASP A 77 11.77 -27.20 -10.65
#